data_AF-A0A964HB92-F1
#
_entry.id   AF-A0A964HB92-F1
#
_cell.length_a   1.000
_cell.length_b   1.000
_cell.length_c   1.000
_cell.angle_alpha   90.00
_cell.angle_beta   90.00
_cell.angle_gamma   90.00
#
_symmetry.space_group_name_H-M   'P 1'
#
loop_
_entity.id
_entity.type
_entity.pdbx_description
1 polymer ?
#
loop_
_entity_poly.entity_id
_entity_poly.type
_entity_poly.pdbx_seq_one_letter_code
_entity_poly.pdbx_strand_id
1 'polypeptide(L)'
;MNTPSVPRQIADRLATVLHGQDGNIRKIVAAWVAGLHVLLDDFPGTGKTTLAKALARAVEARFSRVQFTPDLLPSDIVGVSIFDAPSQAFCFHEGPVFTHVLLADEINRASPRTQSALLEAMAEAQVTVDGQRRILPQPYFV
;
A
#
# COMPACT_ATOMS: atom_id res chain seq x y z
N MET A 1 -19.94 24.10 18.27
CA MET A 1 -19.12 22.90 18.50
C MET A 1 -18.13 22.80 17.35
N ASN A 2 -16.82 22.85 17.62
CA ASN A 2 -15.80 22.69 16.58
C ASN A 2 -15.65 21.21 16.24
N THR A 3 -16.25 20.78 15.14
CA THR A 3 -15.98 19.44 14.60
C THR A 3 -14.51 19.37 14.19
N PRO A 4 -13.71 18.41 14.71
CA PRO A 4 -12.32 18.27 14.30
C PRO A 4 -12.22 17.99 12.79
N SER A 5 -11.21 18.56 12.13
CA SER A 5 -10.96 18.29 10.71
C SER A 5 -10.65 16.81 10.47
N VAL A 6 -10.98 16.28 9.28
CA VAL A 6 -10.74 14.87 8.92
C VAL A 6 -9.30 14.41 9.22
N PRO A 7 -8.23 15.18 8.89
CA PRO A 7 -6.86 14.78 9.23
C PRO A 7 -6.63 14.63 10.74
N ARG A 8 -7.23 15.52 11.55
CA ARG A 8 -7.12 15.45 13.01
C ARG A 8 -7.83 14.23 13.56
N GLN A 9 -9.00 13.88 13.05
CA GLN A 9 -9.72 12.66 13.45
C GLN A 9 -8.91 11.40 13.15
N ILE A 10 -8.25 11.34 11.98
CA ILE A 10 -7.37 10.22 11.62
C ILE A 10 -6.17 10.16 12.57
N ALA A 11 -5.51 11.29 12.82
CA ALA A 11 -4.37 11.36 13.75
C ALA A 11 -4.76 10.89 15.17
N ASP A 12 -5.92 11.33 15.67
CA ASP A 12 -6.42 10.94 16.99
C ASP A 12 -6.69 9.42 17.05
N ARG A 13 -7.28 8.84 16.00
CA ARG A 13 -7.48 7.37 15.88
C ARG A 13 -6.16 6.59 15.82
N LEU A 14 -5.13 7.13 15.18
CA LEU A 14 -3.81 6.50 15.13
C LEU A 14 -3.10 6.55 16.49
N ALA A 15 -3.26 7.65 17.22
CA ALA A 15 -2.65 7.86 18.54
C ALA A 15 -3.19 6.90 19.61
N THR A 16 -4.39 6.34 19.44
CA THR A 16 -4.92 5.31 20.35
C THR A 16 -4.22 3.96 20.21
N VAL A 17 -3.48 3.74 19.12
CA VAL A 17 -2.80 2.47 18.83
C VAL A 17 -1.28 2.60 18.92
N LEU A 18 -0.73 3.77 18.57
CA LEU A 18 0.71 4.04 18.52
C LEU A 18 1.10 5.09 19.55
N HIS A 19 1.40 4.63 20.75
CA HIS A 19 1.85 5.51 21.83
C HIS A 19 3.25 6.06 21.57
N GLY A 20 3.43 7.37 21.82
CA GLY A 20 4.73 8.04 21.71
C GLY A 20 5.21 8.31 20.27
N GLN A 21 4.36 8.11 19.26
CA GLN A 21 4.71 8.29 17.84
C GLN A 21 4.04 9.52 17.18
N ASP A 22 3.71 10.56 17.95
CA ASP A 22 2.95 11.72 17.46
C ASP A 22 3.58 12.40 16.23
N GLY A 23 4.91 12.46 16.19
CA GLY A 23 5.66 12.99 15.05
C GLY A 23 5.43 12.18 13.77
N ASN A 24 5.51 10.84 13.86
CA ASN A 24 5.32 9.94 12.74
C ASN A 24 3.86 9.93 12.27
N ILE A 25 2.91 9.91 13.22
CA ILE A 25 1.47 10.01 12.94
C ILE A 25 1.18 11.27 12.13
N ARG A 26 1.68 12.44 12.57
CA ARG A 26 1.46 13.70 11.85
C ARG A 26 2.03 13.68 10.42
N LYS A 27 3.24 13.15 10.23
CA LYS A 27 3.86 13.04 8.90
C LYS A 27 3.07 12.12 7.97
N ILE A 28 2.61 10.98 8.47
CA ILE A 28 1.85 10.00 7.69
C ILE A 28 0.48 10.55 7.30
N VAL A 29 -0.22 11.18 8.24
CA VAL A 29 -1.52 11.81 7.94
C VAL A 29 -1.33 12.94 6.92
N ALA A 30 -0.29 13.76 7.05
CA ALA A 30 0.01 14.81 6.08
C ALA A 30 0.30 14.23 4.68
N ALA A 31 1.13 13.17 4.59
CA ALA A 31 1.42 12.50 3.34
C ALA A 31 0.16 11.91 2.70
N TRP A 32 -0.67 11.22 3.49
CA TRP A 32 -1.92 10.63 3.02
C TRP A 32 -2.88 11.69 2.45
N VAL A 33 -3.10 12.80 3.17
CA VAL A 33 -3.96 13.90 2.69
C VAL A 33 -3.40 14.56 1.43
N ALA A 34 -2.07 14.59 1.29
CA ALA A 34 -1.39 15.13 0.12
C ALA A 34 -1.32 14.15 -1.07
N GLY A 35 -1.82 12.91 -0.92
CA GLY A 35 -1.71 11.88 -1.95
C GLY A 35 -0.28 11.40 -2.19
N LEU A 36 0.58 11.46 -1.17
CA LEU A 36 1.98 11.04 -1.23
C LEU A 36 2.19 9.68 -0.56
N HIS A 37 3.28 9.01 -0.95
CA HIS A 37 3.76 7.76 -0.34
C HIS A 37 4.80 8.03 0.76
N VAL A 38 5.02 7.07 1.64
CA VAL A 38 5.95 7.21 2.77
C VAL A 38 6.98 6.08 2.78
N LEU A 39 8.26 6.45 2.73
CA LEU A 39 9.35 5.53 3.02
C LEU A 39 9.63 5.54 4.53
N LEU A 40 9.49 4.38 5.17
CA LEU A 40 9.79 4.19 6.59
C LEU A 40 11.17 3.54 6.77
N ASP A 41 12.20 4.36 6.97
CA ASP A 41 13.53 3.90 7.37
C ASP A 41 13.61 3.86 8.91
N ASP A 42 13.41 2.66 9.48
CA ASP A 42 13.41 2.46 10.94
C ASP A 42 13.74 1.00 11.24
N PHE A 43 14.19 0.73 12.47
CA PHE A 43 14.56 -0.60 12.93
C PHE A 43 13.37 -1.57 12.90
N PRO A 44 13.61 -2.88 12.72
CA PRO A 44 12.55 -3.89 12.81
C PRO A 44 11.88 -3.86 14.18
N GLY A 45 10.55 -4.06 14.23
CA GLY A 45 9.77 -4.10 15.47
C GLY A 45 9.20 -2.76 15.94
N THR A 46 9.32 -1.69 15.15
CA THR A 46 8.89 -0.30 15.49
C THR A 46 7.40 0.00 15.24
N GLY A 47 6.61 -1.04 14.96
CA GLY A 47 5.16 -0.91 14.81
C GLY A 47 4.69 -0.44 13.43
N LYS A 48 5.54 -0.49 12.39
CA LYS A 48 5.18 -0.12 10.98
C LYS A 48 3.91 -0.84 10.49
N THR A 49 3.82 -2.14 10.74
CA THR A 49 2.62 -2.94 10.40
C THR A 49 1.38 -2.47 11.17
N THR A 50 1.54 -2.16 12.46
CA THR A 50 0.44 -1.65 13.29
C THR A 50 -0.05 -0.31 12.77
N LEU A 51 0.88 0.57 12.40
CA LEU A 51 0.60 1.89 11.85
C LEU A 51 -0.15 1.85 10.51
N ALA A 52 0.35 1.07 9.54
CA ALA A 52 -0.32 0.95 8.24
C ALA A 52 -1.73 0.34 8.37
N LYS A 53 -1.90 -0.69 9.22
CA LYS A 53 -3.22 -1.27 9.52
C LYS A 53 -4.15 -0.29 10.24
N ALA A 54 -3.63 0.48 11.20
CA ALA A 54 -4.40 1.47 11.93
C ALA A 54 -4.87 2.60 10.99
N LEU A 55 -4.02 3.03 10.04
CA LEU A 55 -4.39 4.01 9.02
C LEU A 55 -5.52 3.48 8.15
N ALA A 56 -5.37 2.29 7.58
CA ALA A 56 -6.39 1.67 6.74
C ALA A 56 -7.73 1.53 7.46
N ARG A 57 -7.72 1.14 8.75
CA ARG A 57 -8.93 1.08 9.58
C ARG A 57 -9.51 2.46 9.86
N ALA A 58 -8.68 3.46 10.14
CA ALA A 58 -9.13 4.81 10.45
C ALA A 58 -9.88 5.45 9.28
N VAL A 59 -9.53 5.07 8.04
CA VAL A 59 -10.12 5.58 6.78
C VAL A 59 -10.98 4.54 6.06
N GLU A 60 -11.35 3.45 6.73
CA GLU A 60 -12.25 2.38 6.23
C GLU A 60 -11.83 1.79 4.87
N ALA A 61 -10.52 1.62 4.66
CA ALA A 61 -9.96 1.25 3.38
C ALA A 61 -9.32 -0.16 3.37
N ARG A 62 -9.21 -0.75 2.18
CA ARG A 62 -8.52 -2.06 2.03
C ARG A 62 -7.05 -1.92 2.39
N PHE A 63 -6.53 -2.93 3.09
CA PHE A 63 -5.13 -3.05 3.48
C PHE A 63 -4.52 -4.29 2.83
N SER A 64 -3.32 -4.15 2.29
CA SER A 64 -2.49 -5.27 1.86
C SER A 64 -1.08 -5.10 2.41
N ARG A 65 -0.37 -6.23 2.53
CA ARG A 65 1.03 -6.26 2.95
C ARG A 65 1.78 -7.20 2.03
N VAL A 66 2.94 -6.77 1.58
CA VAL A 66 3.86 -7.58 0.80
C VAL A 66 5.25 -7.53 1.43
N GLN A 67 5.88 -8.70 1.55
CA GLN A 67 7.26 -8.84 1.98
C GLN A 67 8.12 -9.02 0.74
N PHE A 68 9.07 -8.11 0.51
CA PHE A 68 9.97 -8.23 -0.63
C PHE A 68 11.06 -9.26 -0.32
N THR A 69 11.19 -10.24 -1.22
CA THR A 69 12.22 -11.29 -1.16
C THR A 69 12.97 -11.34 -2.49
N PRO A 70 14.19 -11.92 -2.53
CA PRO A 70 15.00 -11.97 -3.76
C PRO A 70 14.35 -12.73 -4.93
N ASP A 71 13.45 -13.66 -4.62
CA ASP A 71 12.72 -14.53 -5.56
C ASP A 71 11.38 -13.95 -6.02
N LEU A 72 10.93 -12.84 -5.41
CA LEU A 72 9.65 -12.22 -5.75
C LEU A 72 9.66 -11.68 -7.19
N LEU A 73 8.67 -12.06 -7.98
CA LEU A 73 8.52 -11.63 -9.37
C LEU A 73 7.67 -10.36 -9.47
N PRO A 74 7.81 -9.57 -10.55
CA PRO A 74 6.92 -8.44 -10.81
C PRO A 74 5.43 -8.82 -10.79
N SER A 75 5.07 -9.99 -11.33
CA SER A 75 3.70 -10.51 -11.34
C SER A 75 3.14 -10.78 -9.94
N ASP A 76 4.00 -11.06 -8.95
CA ASP A 76 3.57 -11.23 -7.56
C ASP A 76 3.21 -9.89 -6.90
N ILE A 77 3.60 -8.77 -7.52
CA ILE A 77 3.24 -7.40 -7.11
C ILE A 77 2.02 -6.92 -7.87
N VAL A 78 2.04 -6.99 -9.21
CA VAL A 78 1.02 -6.39 -10.09
C VAL A 78 -0.10 -7.33 -10.47
N GLY A 79 -0.01 -8.61 -10.13
CA GLY A 79 -0.99 -9.63 -10.52
C GLY A 79 -0.62 -10.37 -11.79
N VAL A 80 -1.43 -11.38 -12.10
CA VAL A 80 -1.18 -12.34 -13.19
C VAL A 80 -2.50 -12.81 -13.80
N SER A 81 -2.49 -13.08 -15.09
CA SER A 81 -3.62 -13.74 -15.76
C SER A 81 -3.44 -15.26 -15.73
N ILE A 82 -4.42 -15.96 -15.16
CA ILE A 82 -4.44 -17.42 -15.03
C ILE A 82 -5.50 -17.97 -15.97
N PHE A 83 -5.17 -19.02 -16.72
CA PHE A 83 -6.15 -19.69 -17.57
C PHE A 83 -7.15 -20.48 -16.72
N ASP A 84 -8.42 -20.13 -16.83
CA ASP A 84 -9.53 -20.82 -16.19
C ASP A 84 -10.16 -21.81 -17.18
N ALA A 85 -9.94 -23.10 -16.94
CA ALA A 85 -10.37 -24.16 -17.84
C ALA A 85 -11.90 -24.26 -18.02
N PRO A 86 -12.75 -24.08 -16.97
CA PRO A 86 -14.20 -24.02 -17.14
C PRO A 86 -14.69 -22.90 -18.05
N SER A 87 -14.16 -21.68 -17.93
CA SER A 87 -14.55 -20.56 -18.79
C SER A 87 -13.80 -20.49 -20.12
N GLN A 88 -12.75 -21.31 -20.29
CA GLN A 88 -11.83 -21.29 -21.43
C GLN A 88 -11.24 -19.88 -21.67
N ALA A 89 -11.02 -19.12 -20.59
CA ALA A 89 -10.57 -17.74 -20.65
C ALA A 89 -9.41 -17.49 -19.68
N PHE A 90 -8.60 -16.47 -19.97
CA PHE A 90 -7.64 -15.95 -19.01
C PHE A 90 -8.33 -14.99 -18.04
N CYS A 91 -8.30 -15.33 -16.76
CA CYS A 91 -8.83 -14.52 -15.67
C CYS A 91 -7.70 -13.78 -14.97
N PHE A 92 -7.81 -12.47 -14.83
CA PHE A 92 -6.82 -11.68 -14.11
C PHE A 92 -7.01 -11.80 -12.60
N HIS A 93 -5.94 -12.14 -11.91
CA HIS A 93 -5.85 -12.15 -10.45
C HIS A 93 -5.05 -10.94 -10.00
N GLU A 94 -5.72 -10.05 -9.27
CA GLU A 94 -5.15 -8.84 -8.70
C GLU A 94 -3.98 -9.17 -7.76
N GLY A 95 -2.85 -8.49 -7.95
CA GLY A 95 -1.72 -8.52 -7.02
C GLY A 95 -1.95 -7.63 -5.78
N PRO A 96 -1.03 -7.64 -4.81
CA PRO A 96 -1.15 -6.88 -3.56
C PRO A 96 -1.25 -5.36 -3.75
N VAL A 97 -0.83 -4.80 -4.90
CA VAL A 97 -0.99 -3.37 -5.22
C VAL A 97 -2.44 -2.94 -5.41
N PHE A 98 -3.39 -3.86 -5.61
CA PHE A 98 -4.82 -3.54 -5.76
C PHE A 98 -5.50 -3.30 -4.40
N THR A 99 -4.95 -2.38 -3.63
CA THR A 99 -5.41 -2.00 -2.29
C THR A 99 -5.45 -0.48 -2.17
N HIS A 100 -5.95 0.04 -1.06
CA HIS A 100 -5.89 1.48 -0.79
C HIS A 100 -4.65 1.83 0.05
N VAL A 101 -4.31 0.95 1.00
CA VAL A 101 -3.10 1.05 1.82
C VAL A 101 -2.27 -0.20 1.63
N LEU A 102 -1.05 -0.05 1.12
CA LEU A 102 -0.09 -1.14 0.91
C LEU A 102 1.09 -0.95 1.86
N LEU A 103 1.43 -1.95 2.66
CA LEU A 103 2.73 -2.00 3.32
C LEU A 103 3.70 -2.86 2.51
N ALA A 104 4.74 -2.24 1.96
CA ALA A 104 5.83 -2.93 1.27
C ALA A 104 7.07 -3.01 2.16
N ASP A 105 7.30 -4.19 2.77
CA ASP A 105 8.42 -4.42 3.67
C ASP A 105 9.66 -4.90 2.90
N GLU A 106 10.85 -4.44 3.31
CA GLU A 106 12.16 -4.86 2.79
C GLU A 106 12.34 -4.72 1.27
N ILE A 107 11.81 -3.64 0.68
CA ILE A 107 11.84 -3.34 -0.76
C ILE A 107 13.24 -3.57 -1.37
N ASN A 108 14.28 -3.21 -0.63
CA ASN A 108 15.70 -3.36 -1.00
C ASN A 108 16.17 -4.81 -1.21
N ARG A 109 15.39 -5.83 -0.82
CA ARG A 109 15.73 -7.25 -1.01
C ARG A 109 15.31 -7.82 -2.36
N ALA A 110 14.35 -7.21 -3.05
CA ALA A 110 13.90 -7.73 -4.34
C ALA A 110 14.76 -7.21 -5.50
N SER A 111 14.63 -7.86 -6.65
CA SER A 111 15.30 -7.44 -7.88
C SER A 111 14.88 -6.00 -8.30
N PRO A 112 15.74 -5.25 -9.01
CA PRO A 112 15.38 -3.93 -9.54
C PRO A 112 14.10 -3.95 -10.39
N ARG A 113 13.86 -5.06 -11.11
CA ARG A 113 12.66 -5.23 -11.94
C ARG A 113 11.39 -5.34 -11.09
N THR A 114 11.44 -6.06 -9.97
CA THR A 114 10.32 -6.20 -9.04
C THR A 114 10.06 -4.89 -8.30
N GLN A 115 11.12 -4.18 -7.89
CA GLN A 115 10.99 -2.83 -7.30
C GLN A 115 10.36 -1.85 -8.29
N SER A 116 10.78 -1.89 -9.56
CA SER A 116 10.22 -1.02 -10.61
C SER A 116 8.72 -1.22 -10.81
N ALA A 117 8.22 -2.45 -10.66
CA ALA A 117 6.78 -2.73 -10.77
C ALA A 117 5.96 -2.06 -9.65
N LEU A 118 6.49 -2.00 -8.43
CA LEU A 118 5.87 -1.24 -7.34
C LEU A 118 5.97 0.28 -7.61
N LEU A 119 7.11 0.76 -8.09
CA LEU A 119 7.31 2.18 -8.38
C LEU A 119 6.41 2.69 -9.51
N GLU A 120 6.15 1.89 -10.54
CA GLU A 120 5.17 2.20 -11.59
C GLU A 120 3.77 2.37 -10.97
N ALA A 121 3.35 1.42 -10.12
CA ALA A 121 2.08 1.48 -9.42
C ALA A 121 1.95 2.75 -8.55
N MET A 122 3.03 3.15 -7.87
CA MET A 122 3.08 4.38 -7.06
C MET A 122 3.00 5.64 -7.91
N ALA A 123 3.76 5.70 -9.01
CA ALA A 123 3.85 6.91 -9.84
C ALA A 123 2.57 7.16 -10.65
N GLU A 124 1.98 6.10 -11.19
CA GLU A 124 0.91 6.21 -12.18
C GLU A 124 -0.47 5.88 -11.61
N ALA A 125 -0.55 5.36 -10.38
CA ALA A 125 -1.78 4.85 -9.77
C ALA A 125 -2.55 3.84 -10.66
N GLN A 126 -1.81 3.15 -11.52
CA GLN A 126 -2.27 2.10 -12.41
C GLN A 126 -1.11 1.12 -12.65
N VAL A 127 -1.43 -0.05 -13.18
CA VAL A 127 -0.43 -1.01 -13.67
C VAL A 127 -0.84 -1.50 -15.06
N THR A 128 0.13 -1.92 -15.86
CA THR A 128 -0.14 -2.58 -17.15
C THR A 128 0.20 -4.06 -17.05
N VAL A 129 -0.80 -4.92 -17.27
CA VAL A 129 -0.61 -6.39 -17.31
C VAL A 129 -1.23 -6.92 -18.60
N ASP A 130 -0.48 -7.71 -19.35
CA ASP A 130 -0.89 -8.29 -20.64
C ASP A 130 -1.40 -7.23 -21.65
N GLY A 131 -0.75 -6.07 -21.67
CA GLY A 131 -1.12 -4.94 -22.54
C GLY A 131 -2.40 -4.21 -22.12
N GLN A 132 -3.03 -4.59 -21.00
CA GLN A 132 -4.22 -3.93 -20.46
C GLN A 132 -3.84 -3.06 -19.26
N ARG A 133 -4.23 -1.79 -19.32
CA ARG A 133 -4.12 -0.86 -18.19
C ARG A 133 -5.19 -1.16 -17.15
N ARG A 134 -4.79 -1.23 -15.88
CA ARG A 134 -5.65 -1.52 -14.73
C ARG A 134 -5.43 -0.45 -13.67
N ILE A 135 -6.50 0.28 -13.34
CA ILE A 135 -6.46 1.39 -12.38
C ILE A 135 -6.46 0.84 -10.96
N LEU A 136 -5.65 1.44 -10.08
CA LEU A 136 -5.61 1.07 -8.67
C LEU A 136 -6.71 1.80 -7.87
N PRO A 137 -7.25 1.19 -6.81
CA PRO A 137 -8.24 1.83 -5.94
C PRO A 137 -7.73 3.16 -5.38
N GLN A 138 -8.62 4.15 -5.26
CA GLN A 138 -8.30 5.47 -4.71
C GLN A 138 -9.02 5.70 -3.38
N PRO A 139 -8.36 6.33 -2.37
CA PRO A 139 -6.97 6.79 -2.39
C PRO A 139 -5.95 5.64 -2.38
N TYR A 140 -4.83 5.80 -3.07
CA TYR A 140 -3.71 4.85 -3.10
C TYR A 140 -2.52 5.34 -2.28
N PHE A 141 -2.15 4.59 -1.25
CA PHE A 141 -1.09 4.93 -0.30
C PHE A 141 -0.18 3.72 -0.09
N VAL A 142 1.13 3.97 -0.08
CA VAL A 142 2.20 2.97 0.09
C VAL A 142 3.14 3.47 1.17
#